data_AF-A0A919K7K0-F1
#
_entry.id   AF-A0A919K7K0-F1
#
_cell.length_a   1.000
_cell.length_b   1.000
_cell.length_c   1.000
_cell.angle_alpha   90.00
_cell.angle_beta   90.00
_cell.angle_gamma   90.00
#
_symmetry.space_group_name_H-M   'P 1'
#
loop_
_entity.id
_entity.type
_entity.pdbx_description
1 polymer ?
#
loop_
_entity_poly.entity_id
_entity_poly.type
_entity_poly.pdbx_seq_one_letter_code
_entity_poly.pdbx_strand_id
1 'polypeptide(L)'
;MVEHRVQPHTCEIAGATLTVSTSNGYSVIYRGDYVGYIHASLGDRWNAYRRRLGTPDDHLGKFGQEEAVRRIVRAVSTASATGAAP
;
A
#
# COMPACT_ATOMS: atom_id res chain seq x y z
N MET A 1 -6.54 -30.59 0.37
CA MET A 1 -6.74 -29.13 0.47
C MET A 1 -5.37 -28.52 0.66
N VAL A 2 -4.84 -27.79 -0.32
CA VAL A 2 -3.57 -27.07 -0.13
C VAL A 2 -3.93 -25.72 0.46
N GLU A 3 -3.68 -25.55 1.75
CA GLU A 3 -3.68 -24.23 2.37
C GLU A 3 -2.67 -23.38 1.59
N HIS A 4 -3.16 -22.34 0.91
CA HIS A 4 -2.30 -21.34 0.29
C HIS A 4 -1.67 -20.53 1.43
N ARG A 5 -0.64 -21.10 2.09
CA ARG A 5 0.13 -20.43 3.13
C ARG A 5 0.77 -19.22 2.46
N VAL A 6 0.15 -18.07 2.69
CA VAL A 6 0.77 -16.78 2.50
C VAL A 6 2.06 -16.81 3.30
N GLN A 7 3.19 -16.99 2.61
CA GLN A 7 4.49 -16.87 3.25
C GLN A 7 4.58 -15.44 3.81
N PRO A 8 5.11 -15.24 5.03
CA PRO A 8 5.38 -13.91 5.59
C PRO A 8 6.57 -13.27 4.86
N HIS A 9 6.51 -13.22 3.53
CA HIS A 9 7.49 -12.58 2.70
C HIS A 9 7.23 -11.09 2.76
N THR A 10 7.94 -10.45 3.68
CA THR A 10 8.23 -9.03 3.58
C THR A 10 8.91 -8.82 2.23
N CYS A 11 8.24 -8.11 1.32
CA CYS A 11 8.77 -7.84 -0.01
C CYS A 11 8.99 -6.35 -0.16
N GLU A 12 10.21 -5.94 -0.50
CA GLU A 12 10.47 -4.53 -0.82
C GLU A 12 10.14 -4.26 -2.29
N ILE A 13 9.21 -3.33 -2.52
CA ILE A 13 8.80 -2.90 -3.84
C ILE A 13 8.79 -1.37 -3.87
N ALA A 14 9.44 -0.78 -4.87
CA ALA A 14 9.51 0.68 -5.05
C ALA A 14 9.99 1.46 -3.80
N GLY A 15 10.88 0.85 -3.00
CA GLY A 15 11.41 1.42 -1.75
C GLY A 15 10.42 1.41 -0.58
N ALA A 16 9.29 0.72 -0.71
CA ALA A 16 8.37 0.43 0.37
C ALA A 16 8.39 -1.06 0.72
N THR A 17 8.25 -1.36 2.00
CA THR A 17 8.16 -2.69 2.55
C THR A 17 6.71 -3.14 2.54
N LEU A 18 6.41 -4.22 1.84
CA LEU A 18 5.09 -4.85 1.86
C LEU A 18 5.07 -5.91 2.93
N THR A 19 4.19 -5.74 3.92
CA THR A 19 3.91 -6.75 4.93
C THR A 19 2.57 -7.38 4.64
N VAL A 20 2.51 -8.70 4.65
CA VAL A 20 1.26 -9.37 4.31
C VAL A 20 0.22 -9.19 5.41
N SER A 21 -1.01 -8.88 5.01
CA SER A 21 -2.15 -8.80 5.92
C SER A 21 -3.02 -10.04 5.75
N THR A 22 -3.59 -10.52 6.86
CA THR A 22 -4.46 -11.71 6.94
C THR A 22 -5.74 -11.61 6.10
N SER A 23 -6.08 -10.42 5.59
CA SER A 23 -7.28 -10.15 4.80
C SER A 23 -7.00 -9.98 3.31
N ASN A 24 -6.17 -10.85 2.71
CA ASN A 24 -5.96 -10.88 1.25
C ASN A 24 -5.37 -9.58 0.65
N GLY A 25 -4.45 -8.96 1.38
CA GLY A 25 -3.81 -7.71 1.00
C GLY A 25 -2.39 -7.58 1.55
N TYR A 26 -1.72 -6.49 1.19
CA TYR A 26 -0.43 -6.09 1.74
C TYR A 26 -0.50 -4.71 2.35
N SER A 27 -0.02 -4.59 3.58
CA SER A 27 0.29 -3.32 4.21
C SER A 27 1.55 -2.73 3.57
N VAL A 28 1.51 -1.45 3.22
CA VAL A 28 2.63 -0.72 2.62
C VAL A 28 3.26 0.15 3.70
N ILE A 29 4.49 -0.19 4.05
CA ILE A 29 5.32 0.55 5.02
C ILE A 29 6.39 1.28 4.23
N TYR A 30 6.46 2.59 4.35
CA TYR A 30 7.46 3.41 3.66
C TYR A 30 8.22 4.25 4.68
N ARG A 31 9.55 4.14 4.69
CA ARG A 31 10.44 4.79 5.68
C ARG A 31 10.10 4.46 7.15
N GLY A 32 9.52 3.28 7.40
CA GLY A 32 9.09 2.85 8.73
C GLY A 32 7.67 3.26 9.10
N ASP A 33 7.01 4.09 8.30
CA ASP A 33 5.63 4.52 8.52
C ASP A 33 4.64 3.70 7.69
N TYR A 34 3.51 3.36 8.29
CA TYR A 34 2.40 2.74 7.57
C TYR A 34 1.67 3.79 6.73
N VAL A 35 1.88 3.75 5.42
CA VAL A 35 1.41 4.76 4.46
C VAL A 35 0.14 4.35 3.72
N GLY A 36 -0.26 3.08 3.82
CA GLY A 36 -1.44 2.57 3.13
C GLY A 36 -1.41 1.06 2.97
N TYR A 37 -2.34 0.55 2.19
CA TYR A 37 -2.44 -0.88 1.92
C TYR A 37 -2.93 -1.12 0.50
N ILE A 38 -2.55 -2.27 -0.04
CA ILE A 38 -3.11 -2.79 -1.28
C ILE A 38 -3.98 -4.01 -0.96
N HIS A 39 -5.12 -4.11 -1.62
CA HIS A 39 -6.04 -5.24 -1.45
C HIS A 39 -6.30 -5.90 -2.79
N ALA A 40 -6.22 -7.24 -2.85
CA ALA A 40 -6.46 -7.98 -4.08
C ALA A 40 -7.87 -7.70 -4.61
N SER A 41 -8.00 -7.40 -5.89
CA SER A 41 -9.27 -7.30 -6.60
C SER A 41 -9.44 -8.49 -7.54
N LEU A 42 -10.60 -8.60 -8.19
CA LEU A 42 -10.82 -9.64 -9.21
C LEU A 42 -9.84 -9.44 -10.39
N GLY A 43 -9.08 -10.50 -10.70
CA GLY A 43 -8.02 -10.51 -11.73
C GLY A 43 -6.63 -10.14 -11.19
N ASP A 44 -5.70 -9.75 -12.07
CA ASP A 44 -4.31 -9.38 -11.72
C ASP A 44 -4.15 -7.95 -11.18
N ARG A 45 -5.21 -7.38 -10.59
CA ARG A 45 -5.26 -5.98 -10.17
C ARG A 45 -5.46 -5.85 -8.67
N TRP A 46 -4.79 -4.85 -8.11
CA TRP A 46 -4.76 -4.50 -6.70
C TRP A 46 -5.40 -3.14 -6.50
N ASN A 47 -6.32 -3.04 -5.54
CA ASN A 47 -6.84 -1.75 -5.08
C ASN A 47 -5.78 -1.09 -4.21
N ALA A 48 -5.41 0.14 -4.54
CA ALA A 48 -4.46 0.93 -3.79
C ALA A 48 -5.20 1.90 -2.85
N TYR A 49 -4.94 1.80 -1.55
CA TYR A 49 -5.48 2.70 -0.54
C TYR A 49 -4.34 3.42 0.14
N ARG A 50 -4.39 4.75 0.15
CA ARG A 50 -3.48 5.56 0.97
C ARG A 50 -4.13 5.80 2.32
N ARG A 51 -3.40 5.51 3.38
CA ARG A 51 -3.78 5.94 4.72
C ARG A 51 -3.22 7.32 4.98
N ARG A 52 -4.02 8.18 5.59
CA ARG A 52 -3.60 9.47 6.13
C ARG A 52 -4.07 9.52 7.58
N LEU A 53 -3.19 9.93 8.49
CA LEU A 53 -3.55 10.06 9.90
C LEU A 53 -4.63 11.14 10.06
N GLY A 54 -5.75 10.79 10.70
CA GLY A 54 -6.86 11.71 10.97
C GLY A 54 -7.87 11.90 9.83
N THR A 55 -7.70 11.23 8.68
CA THR A 55 -8.68 11.26 7.58
C THR A 55 -9.00 9.84 7.10
N PRO A 56 -10.18 9.62 6.50
CA PRO A 56 -10.50 8.32 5.88
C PRO A 56 -9.46 7.93 4.83
N ASP A 57 -9.31 6.62 4.64
CA ASP A 57 -8.40 6.06 3.64
C ASP A 57 -8.82 6.51 2.23
N ASP A 58 -7.86 6.98 1.45
CA ASP A 58 -8.08 7.52 0.12
C ASP A 58 -7.85 6.42 -0.92
N HIS A 59 -8.90 6.07 -1.67
CA HIS A 59 -8.80 5.08 -2.73
C HIS A 59 -8.14 5.68 -3.97
N LEU A 60 -6.92 5.24 -4.27
CA LEU A 60 -6.12 5.75 -5.39
C LEU A 60 -6.46 5.09 -6.73
N GLY A 61 -7.22 3.99 -6.71
CA GLY A 61 -7.61 3.23 -7.89
C GLY A 61 -7.14 1.77 -7.89
N LYS A 62 -7.14 1.15 -9.08
CA LYS A 62 -6.78 -0.25 -9.30
C LYS A 62 -5.61 -0.37 -10.26
N PHE A 63 -4.52 -1.00 -9.82
CA PHE A 63 -3.27 -1.10 -10.59
C PHE A 63 -2.63 -2.49 -10.44
N GLY A 64 -1.57 -2.77 -11.20
CA GLY A 64 -0.69 -3.90 -10.89
C GLY A 64 0.01 -3.68 -9.52
N GLN A 65 0.47 -4.75 -8.88
CA GLN A 65 1.03 -4.69 -7.52
C GLN A 65 2.12 -3.63 -7.35
N GLU A 66 3.12 -3.61 -8.22
CA GLU A 66 4.21 -2.63 -8.16
C GLU A 66 3.71 -1.19 -8.36
N GLU A 67 2.87 -0.97 -9.37
CA GLU A 67 2.35 0.37 -9.65
C GLU A 67 1.43 0.86 -8.54
N ALA A 68 0.63 -0.01 -7.92
CA ALA A 68 -0.20 0.31 -6.77
C ALA A 68 0.66 0.84 -5.60
N VAL A 69 1.76 0.15 -5.30
CA VAL A 69 2.71 0.58 -4.25
C VAL A 69 3.37 1.91 -4.62
N ARG A 70 3.86 2.05 -5.86
CA ARG A 70 4.47 3.30 -6.36
C ARG A 70 3.50 4.48 -6.23
N ARG A 71 2.21 4.27 -6.52
CA ARG A 71 1.16 5.30 -6.39
C ARG A 71 0.93 5.69 -4.94
N ILE A 72 0.88 4.74 -4.00
CA ILE A 72 0.74 5.02 -2.57
C ILE A 72 1.92 5.85 -2.07
N VAL A 73 3.15 5.41 -2.36
CA VAL A 73 4.38 6.12 -1.97
C VAL A 73 4.40 7.53 -2.53
N ARG A 74 4.15 7.69 -3.84
CA ARG A 74 4.09 9.01 -4.50
C ARG A 74 3.03 9.91 -3.86
N ALA A 75 1.85 9.35 -3.58
CA ALA A 75 0.75 10.10 -2.97
C ALA A 75 1.04 10.54 -1.53
N VAL A 76 1.97 9.88 -0.83
CA VAL A 76 2.49 10.31 0.48
C VAL A 76 3.59 11.36 0.32
N SER A 77 4.53 11.17 -0.61
CA SER A 77 5.57 12.19 -0.89
C SER A 77 4.98 13.53 -1.30
N THR A 78 3.90 13.53 -2.10
CA THR A 78 3.18 14.76 -2.47
C THR A 78 2.41 15.37 -1.28
N ALA A 79 1.88 14.55 -0.36
CA ALA A 79 1.19 15.04 0.82
C ALA A 79 2.15 15.73 1.82
N SER A 80 3.36 15.19 2.03
CA SER A 80 4.39 15.86 2.83
C SER A 80 4.80 17.22 2.27
N ALA A 81 4.72 17.43 0.96
CA ALA A 81 5.02 18.73 0.34
C ALA A 81 3.93 19.79 0.57
N THR A 82 2.72 19.40 1.02
CA THR A 82 1.59 20.33 1.21
C THR A 82 1.34 20.69 2.69
N GLY A 83 2.07 20.06 3.62
CA GLY A 83 1.92 20.28 5.07
C GLY A 83 2.86 21.34 5.68
N ALA A 84 3.64 22.06 4.87
CA ALA A 84 4.50 23.14 5.34
C ALA A 84 3.93 24.49 4.87
N ALA A 85 3.01 25.05 5.65
CA ALA A 85 2.72 26.47 5.63
C ALA A 85 2.93 27.02 7.05
N PRO A 86 3.71 28.11 7.21
CA PRO A 86 4.10 28.70 8.50
C PRO A 86 2.95 29.32 9.27
#